data_AF-A0A060CPE3-F1
#
_entry.id   AF-A0A060CPE3-F1
#
_cell.length_a   1.000
_cell.length_b   1.000
_cell.length_c   1.000
_cell.angle_alpha   90.00
_cell.angle_beta   90.00
_cell.angle_gamma   90.00
#
_symmetry.space_group_name_H-M   'P 1'
#
loop_
_entity.id
_entity.type
_entity.pdbx_description
1 polymer ?
#
loop_
_entity_poly.entity_id
_entity_poly.type
_entity_poly.pdbx_seq_one_letter_code
_entity_poly.pdbx_strand_id
1 'polypeptide(L)'
;MAAIEKRYGVPGAIILAIWGRESGFGAAKMPYNAFEVLGTKAWLATRKDMFRTELIAALQLVETGAASRDAMRSSWAGALGQPQFLPTSVQKHGVDFDRDGKIDIWRSEPDTLASIAKYLADYGWENGREWG
;
A
#
# COMPACT_ATOMS: atom_id res chain seq x y z
N MET A 1 6.28 -3.71 15.80
CA MET A 1 5.36 -2.61 16.19
C MET A 1 6.08 -1.43 16.85
N ALA A 2 6.69 -1.56 18.04
CA ALA A 2 7.27 -0.43 18.78
C ALA A 2 8.24 0.47 17.97
N ALA A 3 9.06 -0.10 17.08
CA ALA A 3 9.95 0.67 16.20
C ALA A 3 9.18 1.52 15.16
N ILE A 4 8.05 1.02 14.67
CA ILE A 4 7.16 1.72 13.72
C ILE A 4 6.47 2.87 14.44
N GLU A 5 5.88 2.62 15.62
CA GLU A 5 5.24 3.65 16.44
C GLU A 5 6.22 4.77 16.79
N LYS A 6 7.44 4.42 17.22
CA LYS A 6 8.50 5.38 17.53
C LYS A 6 8.90 6.21 16.32
N ARG A 7 8.93 5.62 15.12
CA ARG A 7 9.37 6.30 13.89
C ARG A 7 8.31 7.24 13.32
N TYR A 8 7.04 6.84 13.36
CA TYR A 8 5.97 7.57 12.67
C TYR A 8 5.00 8.29 13.62
N GLY A 9 5.08 8.05 14.93
CA GLY A 9 4.20 8.68 15.92
C GLY A 9 2.75 8.19 15.88
N VAL A 10 2.47 7.13 15.12
CA VAL A 10 1.14 6.53 14.99
C VAL A 10 1.01 5.36 15.96
N PRO A 11 -0.01 5.32 16.83
CA PRO A 11 -0.24 4.19 17.73
C PRO A 11 -0.48 2.88 16.98
N GLY A 12 0.12 1.80 17.44
CA GLY A 12 0.05 0.48 16.82
C GLY A 12 -1.37 -0.08 16.73
N ALA A 13 -2.22 0.24 17.71
CA ALA A 13 -3.63 -0.11 17.67
C ALA A 13 -4.36 0.50 16.46
N ILE A 14 -4.03 1.73 16.07
CA ILE A 14 -4.60 2.41 14.89
C ILE A 14 -4.09 1.74 13.61
N ILE A 15 -2.79 1.46 13.54
CA ILE A 15 -2.17 0.76 12.40
C ILE A 15 -2.83 -0.62 12.20
N LEU A 16 -3.00 -1.38 13.29
CA LEU A 16 -3.65 -2.69 13.27
C LEU A 16 -5.13 -2.60 12.90
N ALA A 17 -5.85 -1.57 13.38
CA ALA A 17 -7.25 -1.36 13.02
C ALA A 17 -7.41 -1.13 11.50
N ILE A 18 -6.54 -0.33 10.89
CA ILE A 18 -6.54 -0.15 9.43
C ILE A 18 -6.21 -1.47 8.74
N TRP A 19 -5.13 -2.14 9.13
CA TRP A 19 -4.71 -3.39 8.48
C TRP A 19 -5.78 -4.48 8.56
N GLY A 20 -6.43 -4.60 9.73
CA GLY A 20 -7.56 -5.49 9.97
C GLY A 20 -8.77 -5.13 9.11
N ARG A 21 -9.10 -3.85 8.98
CA ARG A 21 -10.19 -3.38 8.12
C ARG A 21 -9.94 -3.65 6.64
N GLU A 22 -8.73 -3.36 6.16
CA GLU A 22 -8.41 -3.42 4.73
C GLU A 22 -8.20 -4.85 4.22
N SER A 23 -7.68 -5.75 5.05
CA SER A 23 -7.31 -7.09 4.60
C SER A 23 -7.58 -8.22 5.58
N GLY A 24 -8.19 -7.96 6.74
CA GLY A 24 -8.34 -8.98 7.78
C GLY A 24 -6.99 -9.52 8.23
N PHE A 25 -6.00 -8.62 8.42
CA PHE A 25 -4.63 -8.98 8.78
C PHE A 25 -3.95 -9.89 7.73
N GLY A 26 -4.13 -9.55 6.45
CA GLY A 26 -3.56 -10.30 5.32
C GLY A 26 -4.37 -11.53 4.87
N ALA A 27 -5.49 -11.86 5.52
CA ALA A 27 -6.34 -12.98 5.13
C ALA A 27 -7.10 -12.74 3.80
N ALA A 28 -7.30 -11.47 3.41
CA ALA A 28 -7.99 -11.12 2.18
C ALA A 28 -7.19 -11.55 0.95
N LYS A 29 -7.85 -12.31 0.07
CA LYS A 29 -7.25 -12.74 -1.20
C LYS A 29 -7.20 -11.57 -2.18
N MET A 30 -6.04 -11.38 -2.80
CA MET A 30 -5.84 -10.48 -3.95
C MET A 30 -5.55 -11.30 -5.20
N PRO A 31 -6.59 -11.77 -5.91
CA PRO A 31 -6.40 -12.73 -6.99
C PRO A 31 -5.94 -12.06 -8.29
N TYR A 32 -6.24 -10.77 -8.48
CA TYR A 32 -6.10 -10.12 -9.78
C TYR A 32 -4.67 -9.65 -10.03
N ASN A 33 -4.25 -9.67 -11.29
CA ASN A 33 -3.03 -9.03 -11.74
C ASN A 33 -3.25 -7.51 -11.78
N ALA A 34 -2.41 -6.74 -11.09
CA ALA A 34 -2.57 -5.29 -10.99
C ALA A 34 -2.50 -4.59 -12.36
N PHE A 35 -1.61 -5.03 -13.25
CA PHE A 35 -1.45 -4.43 -14.57
C PHE A 35 -2.69 -4.62 -15.44
N GLU A 36 -3.30 -5.81 -15.39
CA GLU A 36 -4.54 -6.10 -16.12
C GLU A 36 -5.71 -5.25 -15.61
N VAL A 37 -5.87 -5.17 -14.29
CA VAL A 37 -6.94 -4.37 -13.66
C VAL A 37 -6.78 -2.89 -13.99
N LEU A 38 -5.57 -2.35 -13.78
CA LEU A 38 -5.28 -0.93 -14.02
C LEU A 38 -5.35 -0.59 -15.51
N GLY A 39 -4.83 -1.45 -16.39
CA GLY A 39 -4.92 -1.29 -17.84
C GLY A 39 -6.37 -1.30 -18.34
N THR A 40 -7.18 -2.23 -17.84
CA THR A 40 -8.61 -2.28 -18.16
C THR A 40 -9.32 -0.99 -17.74
N LYS A 41 -9.04 -0.49 -16.53
CA LYS A 41 -9.64 0.76 -16.03
C LYS A 41 -9.14 2.01 -16.74
N ALA A 42 -7.86 2.05 -17.11
CA ALA A 42 -7.27 3.12 -17.91
C ALA A 42 -7.93 3.23 -19.30
N TRP A 43 -8.53 2.15 -19.80
CA TRP A 43 -9.29 2.15 -21.05
C TRP A 43 -10.79 2.40 -20.87
N LEU A 44 -11.44 1.73 -19.91
CA LEU A 44 -12.90 1.65 -19.82
C LEU A 44 -13.53 2.53 -18.73
N ALA A 45 -12.82 2.89 -17.67
CA ALA A 45 -13.43 3.57 -16.53
C ALA A 45 -13.78 5.04 -16.83
N THR A 46 -14.61 5.67 -16.00
CA THR A 46 -14.91 7.11 -16.10
C THR A 46 -13.67 7.97 -15.81
N ARG A 47 -12.78 7.50 -14.90
CA ARG A 47 -11.55 8.20 -14.48
C ARG A 47 -10.30 7.67 -15.19
N LYS A 48 -10.32 7.63 -16.52
CA LYS A 48 -9.25 6.99 -17.34
C LYS A 48 -7.86 7.55 -17.04
N ASP A 49 -7.72 8.87 -16.98
CA ASP A 49 -6.41 9.51 -16.78
C ASP A 49 -5.80 9.20 -15.41
N MET A 50 -6.64 9.16 -14.37
CA MET A 50 -6.21 8.71 -13.05
C MET A 50 -5.65 7.28 -13.12
N PHE A 51 -6.37 6.35 -13.76
CA PHE A 51 -5.91 4.96 -13.87
C PHE A 51 -4.70 4.78 -14.80
N ARG A 52 -4.51 5.65 -15.80
CA ARG A 52 -3.26 5.68 -16.59
C ARG A 52 -2.07 6.03 -15.70
N THR A 53 -2.22 7.04 -14.84
CA THR A 53 -1.21 7.41 -13.86
C THR A 53 -0.91 6.26 -12.90
N GLU A 54 -1.94 5.58 -12.40
CA GLU A 54 -1.74 4.41 -11.54
C GLU A 54 -1.05 3.24 -12.26
N LEU A 55 -1.40 2.98 -13.52
CA LEU A 55 -0.74 1.94 -14.32
C LEU A 55 0.74 2.26 -14.54
N ILE A 56 1.08 3.51 -14.87
CA ILE A 56 2.47 3.94 -15.03
C ILE A 56 3.23 3.78 -13.70
N ALA A 57 2.61 4.21 -12.59
CA ALA A 57 3.22 4.06 -11.27
C ALA A 57 3.47 2.57 -10.91
N ALA A 58 2.53 1.68 -11.25
CA ALA A 58 2.70 0.24 -11.06
C ALA A 58 3.87 -0.33 -11.87
N LEU A 59 4.06 0.13 -13.11
CA LEU A 59 5.18 -0.29 -13.96
C LEU A 59 6.52 0.19 -13.38
N GLN A 60 6.58 1.45 -12.93
CA GLN A 60 7.76 2.04 -12.31
C GLN A 60 8.18 1.34 -11.01
N LEU A 61 7.22 0.87 -10.19
CA LEU A 61 7.53 0.09 -8.99
C LEU A 61 8.31 -1.19 -9.33
N VAL A 62 7.97 -1.85 -10.44
CA VAL A 62 8.69 -3.04 -10.90
C VAL A 62 10.00 -2.69 -11.59
N GLU A 63 10.01 -1.64 -12.41
CA GLU A 63 11.20 -1.17 -13.12
C GLU A 63 12.33 -0.78 -12.16
N THR A 64 12.01 -0.10 -11.06
CA THR A 64 12.98 0.31 -10.03
C THR A 64 13.39 -0.84 -9.11
N GLY A 65 12.77 -2.01 -9.21
CA GLY A 65 12.99 -3.15 -8.32
C GLY A 65 12.31 -3.04 -6.95
N ALA A 66 11.58 -1.95 -6.68
CA ALA A 66 10.86 -1.74 -5.42
C ALA A 66 9.79 -2.81 -5.17
N ALA A 67 9.20 -3.39 -6.22
CA ALA A 67 8.32 -4.55 -6.13
C ALA A 67 8.66 -5.58 -7.20
N SER A 68 8.47 -6.87 -6.90
CA SER A 68 8.59 -7.91 -7.93
C SER A 68 7.34 -7.97 -8.81
N ARG A 69 7.50 -8.30 -10.09
CA ARG A 69 6.38 -8.49 -11.02
C ARG A 69 5.34 -9.47 -10.47
N ASP A 70 5.77 -10.58 -9.88
CA ASP A 70 4.88 -11.63 -9.38
C ASP A 70 4.11 -11.22 -8.12
N ALA A 71 4.64 -10.25 -7.37
CA ALA A 71 3.98 -9.69 -6.20
C ALA A 71 2.85 -8.73 -6.57
N MET A 72 2.80 -8.17 -7.80
CA MET A 72 1.84 -7.15 -8.25
C MET A 72 0.40 -7.67 -8.36
N ARG A 73 -0.18 -7.98 -7.20
CA ARG A 73 -1.55 -8.44 -7.00
C ARG A 73 -2.41 -7.32 -6.46
N SER A 74 -3.64 -7.26 -6.93
CA SER A 74 -4.58 -6.21 -6.57
C SER A 74 -5.97 -6.72 -6.24
N SER A 75 -6.77 -5.85 -5.63
CA SER A 75 -8.22 -5.95 -5.67
C SER A 75 -8.76 -5.68 -7.07
N TRP A 76 -10.06 -5.94 -7.27
CA TRP A 76 -10.76 -5.62 -8.52
C TRP A 76 -10.76 -4.11 -8.84
N ALA A 77 -10.51 -3.27 -7.83
CA ALA A 77 -10.43 -1.82 -7.96
C ALA A 77 -9.04 -1.31 -8.37
N GLY A 78 -8.01 -2.18 -8.31
CA GLY A 78 -6.62 -1.82 -8.61
C GLY A 78 -5.80 -1.43 -7.38
N ALA A 79 -6.36 -1.58 -6.17
CA ALA A 79 -5.64 -1.39 -4.92
C ALA A 79 -4.72 -2.57 -4.63
N LEU A 80 -3.48 -2.28 -4.27
CA LEU A 80 -2.37 -3.21 -4.09
C LEU A 80 -2.21 -3.62 -2.63
N GLY A 81 -1.79 -4.86 -2.45
CA GLY A 81 -1.29 -5.35 -1.17
C GLY A 81 -2.34 -5.39 -0.06
N GLN A 82 -1.84 -5.77 1.10
CA GLN A 82 -2.60 -5.78 2.34
C GLN A 82 -3.10 -4.38 2.77
N PRO A 83 -2.40 -3.25 2.51
CA PRO A 83 -2.91 -1.93 2.89
C PRO A 83 -3.92 -1.35 1.89
N GLN A 84 -4.24 -2.05 0.80
CA GLN A 84 -5.14 -1.58 -0.26
C GLN A 84 -4.75 -0.20 -0.84
N PHE A 85 -3.44 0.01 -1.05
CA PHE A 85 -2.92 1.25 -1.64
C PHE A 85 -2.99 1.24 -3.15
N LEU A 86 -3.38 2.36 -3.76
CA LEU A 86 -3.13 2.54 -5.19
C LEU A 86 -1.61 2.64 -5.46
N PRO A 87 -1.14 2.27 -6.66
CA PRO A 87 0.30 2.30 -7.01
C PRO A 87 1.01 3.62 -6.68
N THR A 88 0.40 4.77 -6.94
CA THR A 88 0.99 6.08 -6.58
C THR A 88 1.14 6.27 -5.07
N SER A 89 0.22 5.72 -4.27
CA SER A 89 0.35 5.70 -2.81
C SER A 89 1.50 4.81 -2.36
N VAL A 90 1.74 3.68 -3.03
CA VAL A 90 2.93 2.83 -2.74
C VAL A 90 4.22 3.57 -3.08
N GLN A 91 4.29 4.28 -4.20
CA GLN A 91 5.48 5.10 -4.52
C GLN A 91 5.77 6.17 -3.47
N LYS A 92 4.73 6.81 -2.92
CA LYS A 92 4.88 7.91 -1.95
C LYS A 92 5.09 7.41 -0.53
N HIS A 93 4.40 6.35 -0.14
CA HIS A 93 4.23 5.96 1.26
C HIS A 93 4.70 4.53 1.56
N GLY A 94 5.06 3.76 0.53
CA GLY A 94 5.66 2.44 0.69
C GLY A 94 6.98 2.51 1.46
N VAL A 95 7.19 1.56 2.36
CA VAL A 95 8.38 1.48 3.19
C VAL A 95 8.92 0.06 3.15
N ASP A 96 10.17 -0.07 2.71
CA ASP A 96 11.03 -1.22 2.98
C ASP A 96 11.51 -1.10 4.44
N PHE A 97 10.82 -1.77 5.36
CA PHE A 97 11.09 -1.65 6.78
C PHE A 97 12.06 -2.73 7.28
N ASP A 98 12.01 -3.92 6.68
CA ASP A 98 12.93 -5.02 6.99
C ASP A 98 14.30 -4.91 6.26
N ARG A 99 14.40 -3.98 5.30
CA ARG A 99 15.62 -3.58 4.56
C ARG A 99 16.13 -4.66 3.61
N ASP A 100 15.22 -5.43 3.01
CA ASP A 100 15.55 -6.44 2.01
C ASP A 100 15.71 -5.86 0.58
N GLY A 101 15.48 -4.56 0.42
CA GLY A 101 15.55 -3.83 -0.83
C GLY A 101 14.22 -3.72 -1.57
N LYS A 102 13.11 -4.21 -1.00
CA LYS A 102 11.78 -4.20 -1.60
C LYS A 102 10.74 -3.63 -0.64
N ILE A 103 9.66 -3.14 -1.22
CA ILE A 103 8.46 -2.71 -0.51
C ILE A 103 7.43 -3.84 -0.66
N ASP A 104 7.56 -4.91 0.12
CA ASP A 104 6.68 -6.08 0.03
C ASP A 104 5.41 -5.92 0.89
N ILE A 105 4.52 -5.02 0.48
CA ILE A 105 3.20 -4.82 1.09
C ILE A 105 2.21 -5.98 0.89
N TRP A 106 2.64 -7.09 0.26
CA TRP A 106 1.81 -8.28 0.05
C TRP A 106 2.11 -9.36 1.07
N ARG A 107 3.36 -9.51 1.50
CA ARG A 107 3.80 -10.61 2.37
C ARG A 107 4.60 -10.17 3.59
N SER A 108 5.25 -9.02 3.55
CA SER A 108 5.98 -8.48 4.70
C SER A 108 5.02 -7.69 5.59
N GLU A 109 4.73 -8.23 6.78
CA GLU A 109 4.01 -7.51 7.83
C GLU A 109 4.77 -6.23 8.25
N PRO A 110 6.11 -6.24 8.44
CA PRO A 110 6.87 -5.03 8.71
C PRO A 110 6.64 -3.91 7.69
N ASP A 111 6.73 -4.21 6.40
CA ASP A 111 6.56 -3.23 5.32
C ASP A 111 5.12 -2.73 5.25
N THR A 112 4.15 -3.64 5.37
CA THR A 112 2.73 -3.31 5.40
C THR A 112 2.41 -2.32 6.52
N LEU A 113 2.80 -2.66 7.75
CA LEU A 113 2.52 -1.85 8.93
C LEU A 113 3.25 -0.50 8.87
N ALA A 114 4.51 -0.49 8.41
CA ALA A 114 5.27 0.73 8.26
C ALA A 114 4.73 1.65 7.16
N SER A 115 4.24 1.07 6.06
CA SER A 115 3.61 1.83 4.97
C SER A 115 2.30 2.47 5.39
N ILE A 116 1.47 1.76 6.18
CA ILE A 116 0.26 2.33 6.79
C ILE A 116 0.63 3.48 7.74
N ALA A 117 1.63 3.27 8.60
CA ALA A 117 2.07 4.30 9.54
C ALA A 117 2.63 5.54 8.84
N LYS A 118 3.45 5.36 7.81
CA LYS A 118 3.97 6.46 6.99
C LYS A 118 2.86 7.21 6.29
N TYR A 119 1.88 6.51 5.71
CA TYR A 119 0.72 7.14 5.08
C TYR A 119 -0.02 8.03 6.08
N LEU A 120 -0.36 7.52 7.27
CA LEU A 120 -1.05 8.34 8.28
C LEU A 120 -0.22 9.54 8.74
N ALA A 121 1.08 9.37 8.96
CA ALA A 121 1.97 10.45 9.34
C ALA A 121 2.04 11.55 8.26
N ASP A 122 2.18 11.17 6.99
CA ASP A 122 2.22 12.11 5.87
C ASP A 122 0.89 12.86 5.67
N TYR A 123 -0.23 12.26 6.08
CA TYR A 123 -1.56 12.86 6.06
C TYR A 123 -1.93 13.61 7.36
N GLY A 124 -0.93 13.92 8.19
CA GLY A 124 -1.08 14.84 9.31
C GLY A 124 -1.56 14.19 10.61
N TRP A 125 -1.29 12.90 10.81
CA TRP A 125 -1.54 12.28 12.12
C TRP A 125 -0.79 13.03 13.23
N GLU A 126 -1.55 13.52 14.22
CA GLU A 126 -1.00 14.19 15.39
C GLU A 126 -0.90 13.20 16.55
N ASN A 127 0.34 12.92 16.99
CA ASN A 127 0.58 12.03 18.11
C ASN A 127 -0.03 12.61 19.41
N GLY A 128 -0.71 11.77 20.19
CA GLY A 128 -1.32 12.14 21.47
C GLY A 128 -2.70 12.79 21.33
N ARG A 129 -3.21 12.99 20.11
CA ARG A 129 -4.58 13.43 19.88
C ARG A 129 -5.51 12.22 19.76
N GLU A 130 -6.64 12.26 20.46
CA GLU A 130 -7.69 11.27 20.25
C GLU A 130 -8.30 11.44 18.85
N TRP A 131 -8.87 10.37 18.30
CA TRP A 131 -9.45 10.38 16.96
C TRP A 131 -10.85 11.02 16.91
N GLY A 132 -11.36 11.48 18.05
CA GLY A 132 -12.67 12.12 18.25
C GLY A 132 -12.63 13.22 19.30
#